data_AF-A0A645F576-F1
#
_entry.id   AF-A0A645F576-F1
#
_cell.length_a   1.000
_cell.length_b   1.000
_cell.length_c   1.000
_cell.angle_alpha   90.00
_cell.angle_beta   90.00
_cell.angle_gamma   90.00
#
_symmetry.space_group_name_H-M   'P 1'
#
loop_
_entity.id
_entity.type
_entity.pdbx_description
1 polymer ?
#
loop_
_entity_poly.entity_id
_entity_poly.type
_entity_poly.pdbx_seq_one_letter_code
_entity_poly.pdbx_strand_id
1 'polypeptide(L)'
;MPCQSFMDVEDLESGRPEDLLMTIACTIDTMGWPGARSWMGFIDPNVMHVTVIFAPDHARLITNSGWTKFDVRQYLYAKCRRAWGQFKHLVIPRIKDGTVHPGYRWLATASDDTEVPMVRDPSYFDIAVIGGAAGKSALSMNIGCPTTVEIKK
;
A
#
# COMPACT_ATOMS: atom_id res chain seq x y z
N MET A 1 -14.12 8.01 13.09
CA MET A 1 -13.27 8.29 11.91
C MET A 1 -13.87 7.55 10.74
N PRO A 2 -14.33 8.23 9.67
CA PRO A 2 -14.69 7.53 8.44
C PRO A 2 -13.41 6.86 7.93
N CYS A 3 -13.35 5.53 7.97
CA CYS A 3 -12.30 4.82 7.27
C CYS A 3 -12.66 4.91 5.78
N GLN A 4 -12.09 5.88 5.06
CA GLN A 4 -12.04 5.76 3.61
C GLN A 4 -11.14 4.57 3.33
N SER A 5 -11.75 3.39 3.20
CA SER A 5 -11.05 2.20 2.76
C SER A 5 -10.79 2.27 1.27
N PHE A 6 -11.57 3.05 0.51
CA PHE A 6 -11.54 3.13 -0.94
C PHE A 6 -11.09 4.51 -1.43
N MET A 7 -10.16 4.53 -2.38
CA MET A 7 -9.62 5.76 -2.98
C MET A 7 -9.57 5.62 -4.51
N ASP A 8 -9.99 6.64 -5.23
CA ASP A 8 -9.77 6.72 -6.67
C ASP A 8 -8.31 7.09 -6.97
N VAL A 9 -7.76 6.51 -8.03
CA VAL A 9 -6.46 6.88 -8.59
C VAL A 9 -6.74 7.87 -9.72
N GLU A 10 -6.47 9.14 -9.46
CA GLU A 10 -6.63 10.22 -10.45
C GLU A 10 -5.43 10.29 -11.40
N ASP A 11 -5.24 9.22 -12.17
CA ASP A 11 -4.30 9.20 -13.27
C ASP A 11 -5.08 9.30 -14.59
N LEU A 12 -4.91 10.41 -15.30
CA LEU A 12 -5.61 10.70 -16.57
C LEU A 12 -4.67 10.78 -17.77
N GLU A 13 -3.35 10.76 -17.53
CA GLU A 13 -2.36 11.17 -18.53
C GLU A 13 -1.16 10.21 -18.65
N SER A 14 -0.97 9.26 -17.72
CA SER A 14 0.22 8.41 -17.76
C SER A 14 0.23 7.50 -18.98
N GLY A 15 1.24 7.68 -19.84
CA GLY A 15 1.53 6.81 -20.98
C GLY A 15 2.52 5.69 -20.65
N ARG A 16 2.96 5.57 -19.39
CA ARG A 16 3.98 4.61 -18.94
C ARG A 16 3.58 3.94 -17.61
N PRO A 17 3.93 2.66 -17.41
CA PRO A 17 3.67 1.97 -16.16
C PRO A 17 4.28 2.66 -14.94
N GLU A 18 5.50 3.20 -15.05
CA GLU A 18 6.21 3.78 -13.91
C GLU A 18 5.49 5.00 -13.34
N ASP A 19 4.94 5.85 -14.22
CA ASP A 19 4.22 7.07 -13.85
C ASP A 19 2.88 6.73 -13.18
N LEU A 20 2.11 5.83 -13.80
CA LEU A 20 0.87 5.29 -13.23
C LEU A 20 1.11 4.66 -11.86
N LEU A 21 2.11 3.79 -11.74
CA LEU A 21 2.41 3.09 -10.49
C LEU A 21 2.98 4.03 -9.43
N MET A 22 3.67 5.09 -9.83
CA MET A 22 4.09 6.14 -8.90
C MET A 22 2.90 6.89 -8.33
N THR A 23 1.92 7.26 -9.18
CA THR A 23 0.66 7.88 -8.71
C THR A 23 -0.05 6.97 -7.72
N ILE A 24 -0.14 5.67 -8.00
CA ILE A 24 -0.70 4.67 -7.09
C ILE A 24 0.08 4.61 -5.76
N ALA A 25 1.41 4.57 -5.82
CA ALA A 25 2.26 4.54 -4.62
C ALA A 25 2.05 5.80 -3.76
N CYS A 26 2.01 6.98 -4.36
CA CYS A 26 1.71 8.23 -3.69
C CYS A 26 0.33 8.18 -2.99
N THR A 27 -0.70 7.66 -3.66
CA THR A 27 -2.02 7.50 -3.04
C THR A 27 -1.97 6.56 -1.84
N ILE A 28 -1.25 5.43 -1.95
CA ILE A 28 -1.05 4.51 -0.82
C ILE A 28 -0.33 5.22 0.34
N ASP A 29 0.70 6.03 0.08
CA ASP A 29 1.48 6.71 1.11
C ASP A 29 0.66 7.74 1.91
N THR A 30 -0.37 8.35 1.30
CA THR A 30 -1.28 9.24 2.04
C THR A 30 -2.02 8.52 3.17
N MET A 31 -2.33 7.23 2.98
CA MET A 31 -3.03 6.37 3.95
C MET A 31 -2.17 5.20 4.44
N GLY A 32 -0.86 5.20 4.16
CA GLY A 32 0.05 4.09 4.43
C GLY A 32 0.38 3.90 5.91
N TRP A 33 0.03 4.88 6.74
CA TRP A 33 0.22 4.85 8.19
C TRP A 33 -0.48 3.67 8.89
N PRO A 34 -1.77 3.37 8.62
CA PRO A 34 -2.40 2.10 8.98
C PRO A 34 -1.58 0.85 8.60
N GLY A 35 -0.94 0.84 7.44
CA GLY A 35 -0.08 -0.27 6.99
C GLY A 35 1.16 -0.42 7.84
N ALA A 36 1.86 0.68 8.08
CA ALA A 36 3.01 0.75 8.98
C ALA A 36 2.65 0.23 10.39
N ARG A 37 1.49 0.63 10.94
CA ARG A 37 1.00 0.11 12.23
C ARG A 37 0.81 -1.41 12.22
N SER A 38 0.16 -1.93 11.18
CA SER A 38 -0.18 -3.35 11.09
C SER A 38 1.08 -4.22 11.15
N TRP A 39 2.11 -3.90 10.38
CA TRP A 39 3.31 -4.74 10.35
C TRP A 39 4.32 -4.47 11.46
N MET A 40 4.28 -3.30 12.10
CA MET A 40 5.12 -3.01 13.27
C MET A 40 4.63 -3.68 14.58
N GLY A 41 3.49 -4.38 14.57
CA GLY A 41 2.97 -5.12 15.73
C GLY A 41 1.83 -4.42 16.49
N PHE A 42 1.22 -3.38 15.90
CA PHE A 42 0.05 -2.74 16.51
C PHE A 42 -1.22 -3.59 16.34
N ILE A 43 -1.22 -4.50 15.36
CA ILE A 43 -2.29 -5.44 15.04
C ILE A 43 -1.65 -6.81 14.84
N ASP A 44 -2.03 -7.79 15.66
CA ASP A 44 -1.53 -9.17 15.63
C ASP A 44 -2.73 -10.15 15.62
N PRO A 45 -2.84 -11.09 14.67
CA PRO A 45 -1.99 -11.25 13.49
C PRO A 45 -2.04 -10.04 12.56
N ASN A 46 -0.94 -9.81 11.85
CA ASN A 46 -0.88 -8.76 10.85
C ASN A 46 -1.71 -9.15 9.62
N VAL A 47 -2.71 -8.33 9.31
CA VAL A 47 -3.87 -8.68 8.49
C VAL A 47 -4.26 -7.61 7.49
N MET A 48 -3.42 -6.58 7.32
CA MET A 48 -3.65 -5.55 6.32
C MET A 48 -3.11 -5.99 4.96
N HIS A 49 -3.91 -5.76 3.93
CA HIS A 49 -3.52 -5.88 2.53
C HIS A 49 -3.86 -4.56 1.82
N VAL A 50 -3.39 -4.37 0.59
CA VAL A 50 -3.81 -3.25 -0.26
C VAL A 50 -4.30 -3.86 -1.56
N THR A 51 -5.60 -3.74 -1.85
CA THR A 51 -6.12 -4.12 -3.16
C THR A 51 -5.95 -2.97 -4.12
N VAL A 52 -5.09 -3.15 -5.12
CA VAL A 52 -4.99 -2.31 -6.30
C VAL A 52 -5.99 -2.82 -7.33
N ILE A 53 -6.95 -1.96 -7.67
CA ILE A 53 -8.00 -2.24 -8.66
C ILE A 53 -7.63 -1.45 -9.91
N PHE A 54 -7.07 -2.13 -10.90
CA PHE A 54 -6.74 -1.48 -12.17
C PHE A 54 -7.98 -1.36 -13.05
N ALA A 55 -8.12 -0.21 -13.70
CA ALA A 55 -8.92 -0.10 -14.90
C ALA A 55 -8.33 -0.99 -16.02
N PRO A 56 -9.16 -1.54 -16.93
CA PRO A 56 -8.68 -2.37 -18.04
C PRO A 56 -7.60 -1.71 -18.90
N ASP A 57 -7.69 -0.40 -19.15
CA ASP A 57 -6.71 0.31 -19.96
C ASP A 57 -5.35 0.47 -19.26
N HIS A 58 -5.36 0.72 -17.94
CA HIS A 58 -4.14 0.71 -17.12
C HIS A 58 -3.51 -0.68 -17.05
N ALA A 59 -4.32 -1.73 -16.92
CA ALA A 59 -3.83 -3.10 -16.96
C ALA A 59 -3.17 -3.42 -18.32
N ARG A 60 -3.78 -2.99 -19.44
CA ARG A 60 -3.19 -3.15 -20.78
C ARG A 60 -1.91 -2.36 -20.94
N LEU A 61 -1.85 -1.13 -20.46
CA LEU A 61 -0.64 -0.30 -20.48
C LEU A 61 0.54 -1.04 -19.81
N ILE A 62 0.30 -1.60 -18.62
CA ILE A 62 1.28 -2.39 -17.86
C ILE A 62 1.71 -3.61 -18.67
N THR A 63 0.77 -4.43 -19.15
CA THR A 63 1.11 -5.67 -19.86
C THR A 63 1.78 -5.43 -21.21
N ASN A 64 1.35 -4.41 -21.97
CA ASN A 64 1.92 -4.06 -23.26
C ASN A 64 3.36 -3.54 -23.13
N SER A 65 3.70 -2.99 -21.97
CA SER A 65 5.05 -2.56 -21.62
C SER A 65 5.92 -3.73 -21.11
N GLY A 66 5.40 -4.96 -21.10
CA GLY A 66 6.13 -6.16 -20.68
C GLY A 66 6.16 -6.40 -19.17
N TRP A 67 5.42 -5.63 -18.37
CA TRP A 67 5.41 -5.78 -16.92
C TRP A 67 4.52 -6.94 -16.49
N THR A 68 5.03 -7.73 -15.56
CA THR A 68 4.27 -8.79 -14.90
C THR A 68 3.63 -8.28 -13.62
N LYS A 69 2.68 -9.07 -13.08
CA LYS A 69 2.11 -8.83 -11.75
C LYS A 69 3.19 -8.83 -10.65
N PHE A 70 4.28 -9.57 -10.84
CA PHE A 70 5.42 -9.55 -9.93
C PHE A 70 6.13 -8.19 -9.95
N ASP A 71 6.42 -7.66 -11.15
CA ASP A 71 7.12 -6.38 -11.30
C ASP A 71 6.33 -5.22 -10.69
N VAL A 72 5.01 -5.20 -10.91
CA VAL A 72 4.10 -4.21 -10.30
C VAL A 72 4.22 -4.23 -8.77
N ARG A 73 4.18 -5.41 -8.14
CA ARG A 73 4.30 -5.54 -6.68
C ARG A 73 5.64 -5.07 -6.16
N GLN A 74 6.73 -5.44 -6.86
CA GLN A 74 8.08 -5.02 -6.48
C GLN A 74 8.23 -3.51 -6.58
N TYR A 75 7.73 -2.91 -7.66
CA TYR A 75 7.79 -1.47 -7.86
C TYR A 75 6.99 -0.72 -6.79
N LEU A 76 5.74 -1.13 -6.54
CA LEU A 76 4.92 -0.52 -5.49
C LEU A 76 5.58 -0.66 -4.11
N TYR A 77 6.10 -1.85 -3.77
CA TYR A 77 6.82 -2.04 -2.52
C TYR A 77 8.05 -1.13 -2.40
N ALA A 78 8.80 -0.95 -3.47
CA ALA A 78 9.97 -0.09 -3.49
C ALA A 78 9.62 1.40 -3.35
N LYS A 79 8.47 1.83 -3.89
CA LYS A 79 8.04 3.23 -3.90
C LYS A 79 7.18 3.66 -2.72
N CYS A 80 6.42 2.74 -2.10
CA CYS A 80 5.60 3.03 -0.92
C CYS A 80 6.50 3.17 0.32
N ARG A 81 7.09 4.33 0.49
CA ARG A 81 8.09 4.65 1.52
C ARG A 81 7.83 6.07 2.05
N ARG A 82 8.03 6.25 3.35
CA ARG A 82 7.98 7.58 3.97
C ARG A 82 9.17 7.78 4.88
N ALA A 83 9.73 8.98 4.82
CA ALA A 83 10.72 9.45 5.77
C ALA A 83 10.19 9.36 7.21
N TRP A 84 10.97 8.74 8.07
CA TRP A 84 10.63 8.47 9.48
C TRP A 84 10.19 9.73 10.23
N GLY A 85 10.85 10.86 9.98
CA GLY A 85 10.55 12.14 10.62
C GLY A 85 9.10 12.58 10.46
N GLN A 86 8.43 12.19 9.37
CA GLN A 86 7.04 12.55 9.09
C GLN A 86 6.03 11.91 10.06
N PHE A 87 6.33 10.73 10.62
CA PHE A 87 5.36 9.97 11.40
C PHE A 87 5.90 9.34 12.70
N LYS A 88 7.19 9.53 13.03
CA LYS A 88 7.84 9.00 14.24
C LYS A 88 7.09 9.27 15.55
N HIS A 89 6.48 10.45 15.66
CA HIS A 89 5.74 10.89 16.85
C HIS A 89 4.55 9.98 17.16
N LEU A 90 4.00 9.28 16.15
CA LEU A 90 2.90 8.34 16.31
C LEU A 90 3.36 6.93 16.70
N VAL A 91 4.64 6.60 16.47
CA VAL A 91 5.21 5.25 16.68
C VAL A 91 6.05 5.16 17.95
N ILE A 92 6.88 6.18 18.24
CA ILE A 92 7.80 6.19 19.39
C ILE A 92 7.10 5.83 20.71
N PRO A 93 5.90 6.36 21.05
CA PRO A 93 5.21 5.97 22.27
C PRO A 93 4.95 4.46 22.36
N ARG A 94 4.66 3.81 21.23
CA ARG A 94 4.38 2.36 21.13
C ARG A 94 5.61 1.48 21.12
N ILE A 95 6.76 2.06 20.78
CA ILE A 95 8.04 1.38 21.01
C ILE A 95 8.33 1.32 22.52
N LYS A 96 8.04 2.43 23.23
CA LYS A 96 8.30 2.54 24.68
C LYS A 96 7.38 1.67 25.53
N ASP A 97 6.11 1.51 25.15
CA ASP A 97 5.15 0.65 25.86
C ASP A 97 5.27 -0.85 25.51
N GLY A 98 6.15 -1.20 24.57
CA GLY A 98 6.43 -2.58 24.20
C GLY A 98 5.51 -3.17 23.12
N THR A 99 4.52 -2.42 22.61
CA THR A 99 3.60 -2.86 21.55
C THR A 99 4.34 -3.21 20.25
N VAL A 100 5.38 -2.44 19.90
CA VAL A 100 6.13 -2.68 18.66
C VAL A 100 7.00 -3.93 18.75
N HIS A 101 6.93 -4.77 17.71
CA HIS A 101 7.73 -5.98 17.61
C HIS A 101 9.23 -5.68 17.79
N PRO A 102 9.99 -6.55 18.50
CA PRO A 102 11.42 -6.31 18.79
C PRO A 102 12.27 -5.96 17.56
N GLY A 103 11.97 -6.56 16.40
CA GLY A 103 12.68 -6.32 15.14
C GLY A 103 12.59 -4.89 14.59
N TYR A 104 11.68 -4.05 15.11
CA TYR A 104 11.47 -2.68 14.63
C TYR A 104 11.75 -1.61 15.69
N ARG A 105 12.19 -2.00 16.89
CA ARG A 105 12.49 -1.06 17.98
C ARG A 105 13.67 -0.14 17.66
N TRP A 106 14.53 -0.53 16.72
CA TRP A 106 15.63 0.31 16.22
C TRP A 106 15.16 1.65 15.63
N LEU A 107 13.90 1.73 15.18
CA LEU A 107 13.29 2.98 14.70
C LEU A 107 13.27 4.07 15.79
N ALA A 108 13.31 3.72 17.08
CA ALA A 108 13.37 4.69 18.16
C ALA A 108 14.58 5.64 18.08
N THR A 109 15.65 5.20 17.43
CA THR A 109 16.90 5.95 17.27
C THR A 109 17.25 6.23 15.80
N ALA A 110 16.36 5.92 14.87
CA ALA A 110 16.58 6.14 13.43
C ALA A 110 16.59 7.64 13.08
N SER A 111 17.32 8.00 12.02
CA SER A 111 17.32 9.37 11.51
C SER A 111 15.98 9.74 10.89
N ASP A 112 15.66 11.02 10.84
CA ASP A 112 14.39 11.50 10.27
C ASP A 112 14.25 11.19 8.77
N ASP A 113 15.37 11.09 8.06
CA ASP A 113 15.43 10.75 6.63
C ASP A 113 15.40 9.24 6.36
N THR A 114 15.26 8.41 7.41
CA THR A 114 15.16 6.96 7.23
C THR A 114 13.87 6.63 6.48
N GLU A 115 14.00 6.07 5.28
CA GLU A 115 12.87 5.62 4.47
C GLU A 115 12.26 4.34 5.05
N VAL A 116 11.03 4.44 5.55
CA VAL A 116 10.33 3.32 6.18
C VAL A 116 9.26 2.75 5.25
N PRO A 117 9.14 1.42 5.10
CA PRO A 117 8.05 0.78 4.35
C PRO A 117 6.66 1.12 4.85
N MET A 118 5.75 1.52 3.96
CA MET A 118 4.33 1.63 4.36
C MET A 118 3.59 0.28 4.35
N VAL A 119 4.17 -0.72 3.68
CA VAL A 119 3.70 -2.12 3.64
C VAL A 119 4.85 -3.07 4.01
N ARG A 120 4.55 -4.26 4.54
CA ARG A 120 5.59 -5.17 5.05
C ARG A 120 6.48 -5.72 3.93
N ASP A 121 5.86 -6.17 2.85
CA ASP A 121 6.51 -6.89 1.77
C ASP A 121 5.64 -6.83 0.49
N PRO A 122 6.16 -7.19 -0.70
CA PRO A 122 5.42 -7.11 -1.96
C PRO A 122 4.13 -7.95 -2.01
N SER A 123 3.97 -8.99 -1.18
CA SER A 123 2.76 -9.82 -1.15
C SER A 123 1.56 -9.11 -0.51
N TYR A 124 1.77 -7.93 0.09
CA TYR A 124 0.71 -7.07 0.62
C TYR A 124 -0.26 -6.57 -0.44
N PHE A 125 0.18 -6.56 -1.71
CA PHE A 125 -0.60 -6.05 -2.81
C PHE A 125 -1.42 -7.15 -3.46
N ASP A 126 -2.73 -7.07 -3.27
CA ASP A 126 -3.71 -7.76 -4.07
C ASP A 126 -3.98 -6.94 -5.32
N ILE A 127 -4.03 -7.59 -6.47
CA ILE A 127 -4.20 -6.90 -7.76
C ILE A 127 -5.37 -7.55 -8.48
N ALA A 128 -6.37 -6.72 -8.79
CA ALA A 128 -7.55 -7.05 -9.57
C ALA A 128 -7.70 -6.08 -10.74
N VAL A 129 -8.38 -6.52 -11.80
CA VAL A 129 -8.79 -5.65 -12.91
C VAL A 129 -10.30 -5.64 -12.93
N ILE A 130 -10.90 -4.46 -12.77
CA ILE A 130 -12.36 -4.29 -12.67
C ILE A 130 -12.75 -3.06 -13.47
N GLY A 131 -13.83 -3.14 -14.24
CA GLY A 131 -14.42 -2.02 -14.96
C GLY A 131 -14.52 -2.23 -16.47
N GLY A 132 -14.82 -1.13 -17.18
CA GLY A 132 -14.88 -1.06 -18.64
C GLY A 132 -13.78 -0.16 -19.22
N ALA A 133 -13.78 0.03 -20.53
CA ALA A 133 -12.88 0.98 -21.20
C ALA A 133 -13.04 2.40 -20.62
N ALA A 134 -11.95 3.16 -20.54
CA ALA A 134 -11.87 4.50 -19.93
C ALA A 134 -12.24 4.57 -18.44
N GLY A 135 -12.15 3.45 -17.70
CA GLY A 135 -12.36 3.42 -16.25
C GLY A 135 -11.21 4.06 -15.46
N LYS A 136 -11.49 4.46 -14.21
CA LYS A 136 -10.46 4.87 -13.24
C LYS A 136 -9.96 3.66 -12.45
N SER A 137 -8.66 3.63 -12.16
CA SER A 137 -8.13 2.71 -11.16
C SER A 137 -8.54 3.17 -9.76
N ALA A 138 -8.55 2.24 -8.81
CA ALA A 138 -8.86 2.52 -7.42
C ALA A 138 -8.03 1.66 -6.47
N LEU A 139 -8.03 2.02 -5.20
CA LEU A 139 -7.30 1.35 -4.13
C LEU A 139 -8.23 1.04 -2.98
N SER A 140 -8.11 -0.15 -2.41
CA SER A 140 -8.71 -0.50 -1.12
C SER A 140 -7.63 -0.83 -0.09
N MET A 141 -7.59 -0.09 1.02
CA MET A 141 -6.60 -0.29 2.11
C MET A 141 -6.94 -1.47 3.02
N ASN A 142 -8.10 -2.11 2.82
CA ASN A 142 -8.45 -3.40 3.43
C ASN A 142 -8.16 -3.48 4.94
N ILE A 143 -8.39 -2.38 5.66
CA ILE A 143 -8.18 -2.31 7.11
C ILE A 143 -9.29 -3.14 7.76
N GLY A 144 -8.93 -4.22 8.47
CA GLY A 144 -9.89 -5.09 9.16
C GLY A 144 -10.08 -6.48 8.54
N CYS A 145 -9.08 -7.00 7.83
CA CYS A 145 -9.06 -8.39 7.33
C CYS A 145 -10.18 -8.72 6.31
N PRO A 146 -10.31 -8.00 5.18
CA PRO A 146 -11.28 -8.41 4.19
C PRO A 146 -10.94 -9.79 3.66
N THR A 147 -11.90 -10.69 3.79
CA THR A 147 -11.83 -12.04 3.25
C THR A 147 -12.53 -12.07 1.90
N THR A 148 -11.82 -12.54 0.88
CA THR A 148 -12.47 -12.92 -0.38
C THR A 148 -13.29 -14.17 -0.11
N VAL A 149 -14.61 -14.06 -0.18
CA VAL A 149 -15.54 -15.18 -0.03
C VAL A 149 -16.18 -15.48 -1.38
N GLU A 150 -16.25 -16.77 -1.72
CA GLU A 150 -17.06 -17.22 -2.85
C GLU A 150 -18.54 -17.05 -2.50
N ILE A 151 -19.28 -16.32 -3.34
CA ILE A 151 -20.74 -16.26 -3.24
C ILE A 151 -21.29 -17.56 -3.86
N LYS A 152 -21.64 -18.52 -3.01
CA LYS A 152 -22.35 -19.72 -3.45
C LYS A 152 -23.72 -19.31 -3.98
N LYS A 153 -23.98 -19.64 -5.25
CA LYS A 153 -25.30 -19.51 -5.87
C LYS A 153 -26.21 -20.64 -5.43
#